data_AF-A0A964IP67-F1
#
_entry.id   AF-A0A964IP67-F1
#
_cell.length_a   1.000
_cell.length_b   1.000
_cell.length_c   1.000
_cell.angle_alpha   90.00
_cell.angle_beta   90.00
_cell.angle_gamma   90.00
#
_symmetry.space_group_name_H-M   'P 1'
#
loop_
_entity.id
_entity.type
_entity.pdbx_description
1 polymer ?
#
loop_
_entity_poly.entity_id
_entity_poly.type
_entity_poly.pdbx_seq_one_letter_code
_entity_poly.pdbx_strand_id
1 'polypeptide(L)'
;MWTRARSGRPRATASRGRRRAARSRFEARARFSTSKCSPRSTRPCACGIGRWLIVGRRAADSGDDLWLMPAAGGADARPYARASFNEVDAALSPTGRHMAYASDEAGQLDIYIDSFPTPGTRILVTTAGGREPRWRADGGELHFRRGSEIHAVALALVSGALEARATARLFDLGTDLRAYDASSDGSRFLVNVPATSAAPRPATLVVNWQPPGSGAEKNAVR
;
A
#
# COMPACT_ATOMS: atom_id res chain seq x y z
N MET A 1 42.16 41.78 -47.99
CA MET A 1 42.19 40.53 -47.20
C MET A 1 42.18 40.93 -45.75
N TRP A 2 41.08 40.60 -45.08
CA TRP A 2 40.40 41.43 -44.08
C TRP A 2 39.75 40.45 -43.08
N THR A 3 39.59 40.63 -41.77
CA THR A 3 39.94 41.62 -40.74
C THR A 3 39.51 41.01 -39.38
N ARG A 4 40.06 41.37 -38.21
CA ARG A 4 39.51 42.38 -37.23
C ARG A 4 38.00 42.18 -36.96
N ALA A 5 37.44 42.30 -35.74
CA ALA A 5 37.71 43.30 -34.73
C ALA A 5 36.91 43.04 -33.43
N ARG A 6 37.30 43.79 -32.40
CA ARG A 6 36.65 44.06 -31.11
C ARG A 6 35.22 44.64 -31.22
N SER A 7 34.64 44.82 -30.02
CA SER A 7 33.62 45.81 -29.59
C SER A 7 32.20 45.24 -29.44
N GLY A 8 31.40 45.55 -28.42
CA GLY A 8 31.56 46.46 -27.28
C GLY A 8 30.35 46.35 -26.35
N ARG A 9 30.48 46.80 -25.10
CA ARG A 9 29.38 47.46 -24.36
C ARG A 9 29.49 48.98 -24.69
N PRO A 10 28.50 49.88 -24.49
CA PRO A 10 27.39 49.82 -23.52
C PRO A 10 26.08 50.56 -23.93
N ARG A 11 25.22 50.79 -22.91
CA ARG A 11 24.22 51.86 -22.70
C ARG A 11 22.78 51.70 -23.23
N ALA A 12 21.93 51.36 -22.26
CA ALA A 12 20.76 52.11 -21.77
C ALA A 12 20.11 53.17 -22.70
N THR A 13 18.82 52.99 -22.92
CA THR A 13 17.83 54.08 -22.92
C THR A 13 16.61 53.65 -22.10
N ALA A 14 16.26 54.50 -21.14
CA ALA A 14 15.02 54.42 -20.39
C ALA A 14 13.91 55.11 -21.19
N SER A 15 12.69 54.56 -21.19
CA SER A 15 11.49 55.40 -21.27
C SER A 15 10.32 54.77 -20.50
N ARG A 16 9.81 55.62 -19.61
CA ARG A 16 8.50 55.65 -18.92
C ARG A 16 7.43 54.85 -19.68
N GLY A 17 6.64 53.99 -19.06
CA GLY A 17 6.02 54.07 -17.75
C GLY A 17 4.52 53.95 -17.95
N ARG A 18 3.87 52.97 -17.32
CA ARG A 18 2.43 52.98 -17.00
C ARG A 18 2.19 52.02 -15.85
N ARG A 19 1.72 52.60 -14.75
CA ARG A 19 1.30 51.90 -13.52
C ARG A 19 0.10 51.01 -13.84
N ARG A 20 0.15 49.75 -13.42
CA ARG A 20 -1.05 48.95 -13.09
C ARG A 20 -0.76 48.08 -11.88
N ALA A 21 -1.78 47.98 -11.04
CA ALA A 21 -1.75 47.52 -9.66
C ALA A 21 -1.20 46.11 -9.49
N ALA A 22 -0.26 45.95 -8.54
CA ALA A 22 0.22 44.66 -8.09
C ALA A 22 -0.82 44.04 -7.12
N ARG A 23 -1.51 42.98 -7.56
CA ARG A 23 -2.05 41.97 -6.65
C ARG A 23 -0.94 40.95 -6.41
N SER A 24 -0.27 41.08 -5.27
CA SER A 24 0.69 40.08 -4.80
C SER A 24 -0.07 38.79 -4.46
N ARG A 25 -0.01 37.80 -5.36
CA ARG A 25 -0.19 36.39 -4.98
C ARG A 25 1.06 35.98 -4.21
N PHE A 26 0.92 35.76 -2.90
CA PHE A 26 1.90 34.99 -2.15
C PHE A 26 1.76 33.53 -2.60
N GLU A 27 2.60 33.10 -3.55
CA GLU A 27 2.88 31.68 -3.70
C GLU A 27 3.74 31.27 -2.51
N ALA A 28 3.14 30.52 -1.58
CA ALA A 28 3.89 29.74 -0.62
C ALA A 28 4.67 28.68 -1.41
N ARG A 29 5.93 28.97 -1.76
CA ARG A 29 6.89 27.96 -2.18
C ARG A 29 7.09 27.02 -1.00
N ALA A 30 6.39 25.90 -1.00
CA ALA A 30 6.76 24.75 -0.19
C ALA A 30 8.19 24.37 -0.61
N ARG A 31 9.17 24.74 0.24
CA ARG A 31 10.49 24.16 0.17
C ARG A 31 10.33 22.71 0.61
N PHE A 32 10.02 21.83 -0.33
CA PHE A 32 10.27 20.41 -0.12
C PHE A 32 11.77 20.28 0.11
N SER A 33 12.14 19.93 1.33
CA SER A 33 13.47 19.41 1.61
C SER A 33 13.58 18.10 0.85
N THR A 34 14.09 18.15 -0.37
CA THR A 34 14.53 16.97 -1.08
C THR A 34 15.79 16.50 -0.38
N SER A 35 15.60 15.67 0.65
CA SER A 35 16.67 14.85 1.19
C SER A 35 17.15 13.96 0.04
N LYS A 36 18.19 14.42 -0.68
CA LYS A 36 18.84 13.64 -1.72
C LYS A 36 19.23 12.30 -1.12
N CYS A 37 18.69 11.22 -1.67
CA CYS A 37 19.23 9.88 -1.45
C CYS A 37 20.73 9.93 -1.75
N SER A 38 21.55 9.70 -0.72
CA SER A 38 22.97 9.48 -0.89
C SER A 38 23.16 8.16 -1.65
N PRO A 39 23.95 8.11 -2.74
CA PRO A 39 24.15 6.91 -3.56
C PRO A 39 24.98 5.81 -2.87
N ARG A 40 25.14 5.87 -1.54
CA ARG A 40 26.00 4.96 -0.76
C ARG A 40 25.25 4.11 0.27
N SER A 41 23.94 3.91 0.09
CA SER A 41 23.15 3.00 0.93
C SER A 41 22.76 1.74 0.16
N THR A 42 23.23 0.57 0.61
CA THR A 42 22.90 -0.76 0.08
C THR A 42 21.58 -1.33 0.61
N ARG A 43 20.64 -0.47 1.00
CA ARG A 43 19.27 -0.90 1.33
C ARG A 43 18.32 -0.42 0.24
N PRO A 44 17.48 -1.29 -0.35
CA PRO A 44 16.44 -0.84 -1.25
C PRO A 44 15.45 0.02 -0.45
N CYS A 45 15.48 1.32 -0.68
CA CYS A 45 14.45 2.23 -0.21
C CYS A 45 13.21 2.01 -1.09
N ALA A 46 12.23 1.26 -0.60
CA ALA A 46 10.88 1.24 -1.17
C ALA A 46 10.19 2.57 -0.88
N CYS A 47 10.59 3.65 -1.57
CA CYS A 47 9.83 4.88 -1.65
C CYS A 47 9.18 4.94 -3.02
N GLY A 48 8.13 4.13 -3.17
CA GLY A 48 7.25 4.06 -4.33
C GLY A 48 5.80 4.10 -3.85
N ILE A 49 5.43 5.20 -3.20
CA ILE A 49 4.10 5.84 -3.16
C ILE A 49 2.91 4.88 -3.39
N GLY A 50 2.30 4.39 -2.31
CA GLY A 50 1.00 3.73 -2.36
C GLY A 50 -0.04 4.71 -2.90
N ARG A 51 -0.41 4.58 -4.19
CA ARG A 51 -1.47 5.39 -4.83
C ARG A 51 -2.85 5.01 -4.34
N TRP A 52 -3.01 3.80 -3.84
CA TRP A 52 -4.30 3.21 -3.50
C TRP A 52 -4.32 2.75 -2.05
N LEU A 53 -5.45 2.99 -1.39
CA LEU A 53 -5.90 2.26 -0.22
C LEU A 53 -6.85 1.17 -0.70
N ILE A 54 -6.71 -0.02 -0.15
CA ILE A 54 -7.65 -1.12 -0.36
C ILE A 54 -8.50 -1.22 0.91
N VAL A 55 -9.81 -1.18 0.75
CA VAL A 55 -10.75 -1.23 1.86
C VAL A 55 -11.83 -2.25 1.61
N GLY A 56 -12.23 -2.95 2.67
CA GLY A 56 -13.45 -3.74 2.67
C GLY A 56 -14.65 -2.82 2.82
N ARG A 57 -15.68 -3.00 2.00
CA ARG A 57 -16.97 -2.32 2.13
C ARG A 57 -18.07 -3.34 2.14
N ARG A 58 -18.90 -3.33 3.18
CA ARG A 58 -20.05 -4.22 3.28
C ARG A 58 -21.20 -3.73 2.40
N ALA A 59 -21.69 -4.58 1.52
CA ALA A 59 -22.90 -4.43 0.73
C ALA A 59 -23.95 -5.48 1.17
N ALA A 60 -25.23 -5.18 0.93
CA ALA A 60 -26.33 -6.00 1.41
C ALA A 60 -26.51 -7.31 0.62
N ASP A 61 -26.04 -7.33 -0.63
CA ASP A 61 -26.23 -8.37 -1.63
C ASP A 61 -25.00 -9.27 -1.83
N SER A 62 -23.79 -8.81 -1.51
CA SER A 62 -22.54 -9.56 -1.71
C SER A 62 -21.71 -9.84 -0.44
N GLY A 63 -21.99 -9.16 0.67
CA GLY A 63 -21.12 -9.21 1.85
C GLY A 63 -20.03 -8.14 1.83
N ASP A 64 -18.81 -8.44 2.26
CA ASP A 64 -17.72 -7.47 2.20
C ASP A 64 -17.08 -7.51 0.80
N ASP A 65 -17.04 -6.39 0.10
CA ASP A 65 -16.37 -6.25 -1.19
C ASP A 65 -15.04 -5.51 -1.04
N LEU A 66 -14.08 -5.78 -1.92
CA LEU A 66 -12.85 -4.99 -2.02
C LEU A 66 -13.04 -3.73 -2.86
N TRP A 67 -12.66 -2.59 -2.31
CA TRP A 67 -12.71 -1.28 -2.95
C TRP A 67 -11.34 -0.62 -3.01
N LEU A 68 -11.09 0.12 -4.08
CA LEU A 68 -9.91 0.95 -4.25
C LEU A 68 -10.27 2.42 -4.00
N MET A 69 -9.45 3.08 -3.18
CA MET A 69 -9.55 4.52 -2.94
C MET A 69 -8.19 5.20 -3.17
N PRO A 70 -8.16 6.42 -3.72
CA PRO A 70 -6.91 7.17 -3.82
C PRO A 70 -6.31 7.45 -2.44
N ALA A 71 -5.03 7.12 -2.25
CA ALA A 71 -4.34 7.36 -0.98
C ALA A 71 -4.12 8.84 -0.67
N ALA A 72 -4.12 9.70 -1.70
CA ALA A 72 -4.07 11.15 -1.55
C ALA A 72 -5.38 11.74 -0.97
N GLY A 73 -6.41 10.91 -0.75
CA GLY A 73 -7.75 11.34 -0.41
C GLY A 73 -8.58 11.69 -1.65
N GLY A 74 -9.90 11.77 -1.46
CA GLY A 74 -10.89 11.99 -2.53
C GLY A 74 -12.05 11.01 -2.45
N ALA A 75 -13.20 11.38 -3.03
CA ALA A 75 -14.43 10.57 -2.99
C ALA A 75 -14.47 9.44 -4.04
N ASP A 76 -13.41 9.28 -4.84
CA ASP A 76 -13.36 8.37 -5.99
C ASP A 76 -13.06 6.92 -5.57
N ALA A 77 -13.83 6.39 -4.62
CA ALA A 77 -13.83 4.98 -4.28
C ALA A 77 -14.48 4.18 -5.40
N ARG A 78 -13.81 3.14 -5.91
CA ARG A 78 -14.35 2.24 -6.93
C ARG A 78 -14.22 0.78 -6.51
N PRO A 79 -15.18 -0.09 -6.87
CA PRO A 79 -15.05 -1.52 -6.60
C PRO A 79 -13.83 -2.09 -7.34
N TYR A 80 -13.16 -3.05 -6.70
CA TYR A 80 -12.07 -3.82 -7.29
C TYR A 80 -12.56 -5.15 -7.87
N ALA A 81 -13.24 -5.97 -7.07
CA ALA A 81 -13.71 -7.30 -7.45
C ALA A 81 -15.22 -7.31 -7.73
N ARG A 82 -15.73 -8.38 -8.35
CA ARG A 82 -17.12 -8.48 -8.81
C ARG A 82 -18.07 -8.71 -7.63
N ALA A 83 -19.02 -7.80 -7.47
CA ALA A 83 -19.95 -7.67 -6.35
C ALA A 83 -21.02 -8.77 -6.19
N SER A 84 -20.72 -10.06 -6.37
CA SER A 84 -21.68 -11.13 -6.03
C SER A 84 -21.13 -12.14 -5.03
N PHE A 85 -19.89 -11.93 -4.58
CA PHE A 85 -19.20 -12.79 -3.62
C PHE A 85 -18.55 -11.92 -2.55
N ASN A 86 -18.29 -12.50 -1.40
CA ASN A 86 -17.54 -11.85 -0.34
C ASN A 86 -16.06 -11.88 -0.71
N GLU A 87 -15.38 -10.73 -0.73
CA GLU A 87 -13.94 -10.61 -0.93
C GLU A 87 -13.26 -9.90 0.24
N VAL A 88 -12.31 -10.59 0.86
CA VAL A 88 -11.65 -10.13 2.09
C VAL A 88 -10.14 -10.34 2.05
N ASP A 89 -9.47 -9.79 3.05
CA ASP A 89 -8.05 -10.05 3.36
C ASP A 89 -7.08 -9.72 2.22
N ALA A 90 -7.33 -8.64 1.47
CA ALA A 90 -6.52 -8.26 0.32
C ALA A 90 -5.04 -7.98 0.65
N ALA A 91 -4.14 -8.45 -0.21
CA ALA A 91 -2.70 -8.23 -0.12
C ALA A 91 -2.09 -7.95 -1.50
N LEU A 92 -1.41 -6.80 -1.63
CA LEU A 92 -0.70 -6.44 -2.85
C LEU A 92 0.62 -7.20 -2.98
N SER A 93 0.93 -7.62 -4.20
CA SER A 93 2.24 -8.17 -4.51
C SER A 93 3.34 -7.10 -4.36
N PRO A 94 4.59 -7.49 -4.09
CA PRO A 94 5.70 -6.53 -3.93
C PRO A 94 5.92 -5.63 -5.15
N THR A 95 5.56 -6.13 -6.34
CA THR A 95 5.65 -5.36 -7.60
C THR A 95 4.45 -4.45 -7.84
N GLY A 96 3.39 -4.56 -7.02
CA GLY A 96 2.15 -3.81 -7.19
C GLY A 96 1.35 -4.17 -8.45
N ARG A 97 1.64 -5.31 -9.08
CA ARG A 97 0.97 -5.76 -10.32
C ARG A 97 -0.15 -6.78 -10.09
N HIS A 98 -0.19 -7.34 -8.89
CA HIS A 98 -1.16 -8.37 -8.53
C HIS A 98 -1.74 -8.07 -7.15
N MET A 99 -2.99 -8.47 -6.94
CA MET A 99 -3.62 -8.51 -5.64
C MET A 99 -4.06 -9.93 -5.34
N ALA A 100 -3.61 -10.46 -4.20
CA ALA A 100 -4.15 -11.68 -3.62
C ALA A 100 -5.31 -11.32 -2.69
N TYR A 101 -6.36 -12.13 -2.64
CA TYR A 101 -7.48 -11.95 -1.74
C TYR A 101 -8.21 -13.27 -1.51
N ALA A 102 -8.99 -13.37 -0.43
CA ALA A 102 -9.88 -14.51 -0.20
C ALA A 102 -11.27 -14.19 -0.74
N SER A 103 -11.90 -15.13 -1.43
CA SER A 103 -13.26 -14.98 -1.95
C SER A 103 -14.07 -16.25 -1.79
N ASP A 104 -15.38 -16.12 -1.52
CA ASP A 104 -16.30 -17.25 -1.34
C ASP A 104 -17.07 -17.67 -2.60
N GLU A 105 -16.55 -17.32 -3.78
CA GLU A 105 -17.15 -17.66 -5.08
C GLU A 105 -17.46 -19.16 -5.28
N ALA A 106 -16.65 -20.04 -4.70
CA ALA A 106 -16.87 -21.48 -4.75
C ALA A 106 -17.72 -22.02 -3.58
N GLY A 107 -18.32 -21.14 -2.77
CA GLY A 107 -19.08 -21.48 -1.55
C GLY A 107 -18.24 -21.56 -0.27
N GLN A 108 -16.93 -21.32 -0.36
CA GLN A 108 -15.98 -21.26 0.75
C GLN A 108 -14.90 -20.24 0.41
N LEU A 109 -14.28 -19.62 1.43
CA LEU A 109 -13.18 -18.67 1.20
C LEU A 109 -11.96 -19.40 0.65
N ASP A 110 -11.66 -19.17 -0.62
CA ASP A 110 -10.46 -19.61 -1.32
C ASP A 110 -9.60 -18.40 -1.73
N ILE A 111 -8.29 -18.61 -1.88
CA ILE A 111 -7.37 -17.56 -2.31
C ILE A 111 -7.40 -17.43 -3.83
N TYR A 112 -7.54 -16.20 -4.28
CA TYR A 112 -7.40 -15.79 -5.67
C TYR A 112 -6.29 -14.77 -5.81
N ILE A 113 -5.67 -14.73 -6.98
CA ILE A 113 -4.79 -13.63 -7.39
C ILE A 113 -5.33 -13.03 -8.68
N ASP A 114 -5.46 -11.71 -8.75
CA ASP A 114 -5.87 -10.99 -9.96
C ASP A 114 -4.91 -9.83 -10.28
N SER A 115 -4.98 -9.32 -11.50
CA SER A 115 -4.22 -8.15 -11.93
C SER A 115 -4.63 -6.90 -11.16
N PHE A 116 -3.65 -6.06 -10.83
CA PHE A 116 -3.87 -4.82 -10.08
C PHE A 116 -3.21 -3.64 -10.83
N PRO A 117 -3.83 -2.43 -10.83
CA PRO A 117 -5.03 -1.97 -10.11
C PRO A 117 -6.36 -2.21 -10.85
N THR A 118 -6.31 -2.90 -11.98
CA THR A 118 -7.49 -3.24 -12.77
C THR A 118 -7.57 -4.76 -12.86
N PRO A 119 -8.64 -5.39 -12.34
CA PRO A 119 -8.84 -6.84 -12.44
C PRO A 119 -8.99 -7.28 -13.90
N GLY A 120 -8.70 -8.54 -14.19
CA GLY A 120 -8.89 -9.11 -15.53
C GLY A 120 -8.01 -10.31 -15.86
N THR A 121 -6.98 -10.61 -15.06
CA THR A 121 -6.17 -11.83 -15.22
C THR A 121 -6.10 -12.53 -13.88
N ARG A 122 -7.20 -13.23 -13.58
CA ARG A 122 -7.42 -13.91 -12.30
C ARG A 122 -7.04 -15.38 -12.38
N ILE A 123 -6.41 -15.86 -11.32
CA ILE A 123 -6.15 -17.28 -11.07
C ILE A 123 -6.72 -17.68 -9.71
N LEU A 124 -7.22 -18.91 -9.64
CA LEU A 124 -7.53 -19.60 -8.39
C LEU A 124 -6.24 -20.21 -7.82
N VAL A 125 -5.94 -19.93 -6.56
CA VAL A 125 -4.72 -20.39 -5.90
C VAL A 125 -4.99 -21.58 -4.99
N THR A 126 -6.13 -21.60 -4.30
CA THR A 126 -6.54 -22.70 -3.42
C THR A 126 -7.89 -23.26 -3.83
N THR A 127 -8.13 -24.54 -3.54
CA THR A 127 -9.43 -25.21 -3.72
C THR A 127 -9.92 -25.88 -2.43
N ALA A 128 -9.17 -25.71 -1.35
CA ALA A 128 -9.40 -26.36 -0.05
C ALA A 128 -9.47 -25.32 1.08
N GLY A 129 -9.87 -24.10 0.73
CA GLY A 129 -9.98 -22.97 1.64
C GLY A 129 -8.66 -22.23 1.88
N GLY A 130 -8.78 -20.96 2.24
CA GLY A 130 -7.66 -20.11 2.63
C GLY A 130 -8.08 -18.67 2.94
N ARG A 131 -7.36 -18.04 3.86
CA ARG A 131 -7.55 -16.64 4.25
C ARG A 131 -6.22 -15.94 4.51
N GLU A 132 -6.28 -14.61 4.66
CA GLU A 132 -5.12 -13.79 5.03
C GLU A 132 -3.86 -14.06 4.19
N PRO A 133 -3.91 -13.88 2.86
CA PRO A 133 -2.75 -14.02 2.00
C PRO A 133 -1.65 -13.01 2.37
N ARG A 134 -0.39 -13.47 2.37
CA ARG A 134 0.81 -12.66 2.59
C ARG A 134 1.86 -13.00 1.53
N TRP A 135 2.34 -12.00 0.81
CA TRP A 135 3.38 -12.21 -0.20
C TRP A 135 4.75 -12.26 0.44
N ARG A 136 5.58 -13.23 0.03
CA ARG A 136 7.03 -13.14 0.23
C ARG A 136 7.57 -11.94 -0.56
N ALA A 137 8.60 -11.27 -0.06
CA ALA A 137 9.03 -9.97 -0.59
C ALA A 137 9.56 -10.01 -2.04
N ASP A 138 9.93 -11.17 -2.56
CA ASP A 138 10.32 -11.33 -3.98
C ASP A 138 9.15 -11.70 -4.90
N GLY A 139 7.95 -11.92 -4.34
CA GLY A 139 6.73 -12.26 -5.07
C GLY A 139 6.66 -13.71 -5.56
N GLY A 140 7.64 -14.56 -5.24
CA GLY A 140 7.69 -15.95 -5.69
C GLY A 140 6.91 -16.94 -4.84
N GLU A 141 6.34 -16.49 -3.71
CA GLU A 141 5.57 -17.33 -2.81
C GLU A 141 4.49 -16.51 -2.11
N LEU A 142 3.35 -17.15 -1.86
CA LEU A 142 2.26 -16.61 -1.07
C LEU A 142 2.02 -17.52 0.14
N HIS A 143 2.04 -16.94 1.34
CA HIS A 143 1.59 -17.60 2.56
C HIS A 143 0.11 -17.32 2.78
N PHE A 144 -0.60 -18.25 3.38
CA PHE A 144 -1.99 -18.05 3.77
C PHE A 144 -2.33 -18.96 4.96
N ARG A 145 -3.40 -18.63 5.67
CA ARG A 145 -3.89 -19.47 6.77
C ARG A 145 -5.09 -20.30 6.35
N ARG A 146 -5.22 -21.47 6.97
CA ARG A 146 -6.40 -22.33 6.89
C ARG A 146 -6.65 -22.95 8.26
N GLY A 147 -7.67 -22.45 8.97
CA GLY A 147 -7.89 -22.82 10.37
C GLY A 147 -6.66 -22.47 11.21
N SER A 148 -6.09 -23.44 11.91
CA SER A 148 -4.85 -23.34 12.70
C SER A 148 -3.56 -23.51 11.89
N GLU A 149 -3.66 -23.84 10.61
CA GLU A 149 -2.52 -24.15 9.75
C GLU A 149 -2.03 -22.92 8.97
N ILE A 150 -0.71 -22.81 8.82
CA ILE A 150 -0.08 -21.90 7.86
C ILE A 150 0.40 -22.72 6.66
N HIS A 151 0.06 -22.23 5.47
CA HIS A 151 0.37 -22.82 4.18
C HIS A 151 1.18 -21.86 3.33
N ALA A 152 1.89 -22.41 2.36
CA ALA A 152 2.61 -21.70 1.32
C ALA A 152 2.25 -22.25 -0.04
N VAL A 153 2.25 -21.38 -1.04
CA VAL A 153 2.15 -21.75 -2.45
C VAL A 153 3.18 -20.99 -3.24
N ALA A 154 4.02 -21.73 -3.97
CA ALA A 154 4.99 -21.14 -4.86
C ALA A 154 4.29 -20.58 -6.10
N LEU A 155 4.74 -19.42 -6.56
CA LEU A 155 4.21 -18.71 -7.72
C LEU A 155 5.29 -18.63 -8.79
N ALA A 156 4.91 -18.91 -10.04
CA ALA A 156 5.82 -18.85 -11.17
C ALA A 156 5.19 -18.10 -12.34
N LEU A 157 6.02 -17.38 -13.10
CA LEU A 157 5.63 -16.85 -14.40
C LEU A 157 5.98 -17.87 -15.47
N VAL A 158 4.97 -18.43 -16.15
CA VAL A 158 5.13 -19.35 -17.27
C VAL A 158 4.57 -18.67 -18.52
N SER A 159 5.44 -18.44 -19.51
CA SER A 159 5.03 -17.80 -20.77
C SER A 159 4.30 -16.46 -20.57
N GLY A 160 4.62 -15.73 -19.50
CA GLY A 160 4.01 -14.44 -19.15
C GLY A 160 2.73 -14.54 -18.30
N ALA A 161 2.21 -15.73 -18.03
CA ALA A 161 1.08 -15.96 -17.13
C ALA A 161 1.57 -16.32 -15.72
N LEU A 162 0.94 -15.76 -14.70
CA LEU A 162 1.19 -16.16 -13.32
C LEU A 162 0.48 -17.48 -13.05
N GLU A 163 1.20 -18.44 -12.50
CA GLU A 163 0.68 -19.76 -12.14
C GLU A 163 0.97 -20.07 -10.69
N ALA A 164 -0.04 -20.58 -9.99
CA ALA A 164 0.12 -21.22 -8.70
C ALA A 164 0.67 -22.64 -8.88
N ARG A 165 1.68 -23.00 -8.09
CA ARG A 165 2.25 -24.34 -8.03
C ARG A 165 1.60 -25.16 -6.92
N ALA A 166 2.28 -26.22 -6.46
CA ALA A 166 1.81 -27.02 -5.35
C ALA A 166 1.73 -26.17 -4.06
N THR A 167 0.61 -26.32 -3.36
CA THR A 167 0.42 -25.82 -2.00
C THR A 167 1.06 -26.78 -1.01
N ALA A 168 1.79 -26.26 -0.04
CA ALA A 168 2.39 -27.02 1.05
C ALA A 168 1.98 -26.44 2.41
N ARG A 169 1.66 -27.33 3.36
CA ARG A 169 1.52 -26.95 4.77
C ARG A 169 2.91 -26.68 5.34
N LEU A 170 3.11 -25.51 5.92
CA LEU A 170 4.35 -25.17 6.61
C LEU A 170 4.33 -25.72 8.05
N PHE A 171 3.28 -25.39 8.81
CA PHE A 171 3.10 -25.86 10.18
C PHE A 171 1.65 -25.69 10.63
N ASP A 172 1.31 -26.36 11.73
CA ASP A 172 0.02 -26.27 12.42
C ASP A 172 0.27 -25.78 13.85
N LEU A 173 -0.49 -24.77 14.27
CA LEU A 173 -0.39 -24.19 15.61
C LEU A 173 -1.20 -24.99 16.65
N GLY A 174 -2.09 -25.87 16.22
CA GLY A 174 -3.00 -26.63 17.09
C GLY A 174 -4.05 -25.77 17.81
N THR A 175 -4.10 -24.47 17.51
CA THR A 175 -5.10 -23.51 18.00
C THR A 175 -5.49 -22.58 16.87
N ASP A 176 -6.72 -22.10 16.90
CA ASP A 176 -7.15 -21.05 16.00
C ASP A 176 -6.27 -19.80 16.17
N LEU A 177 -6.00 -19.10 15.07
CA LEU A 177 -5.22 -17.86 15.08
C LEU A 177 -6.13 -16.66 14.82
N ARG A 178 -5.78 -15.50 15.39
CA ARG A 178 -6.49 -14.25 15.13
C ARG A 178 -5.97 -13.53 13.90
N ALA A 179 -4.65 -13.51 13.75
CA ALA A 179 -3.94 -12.92 12.64
C ALA A 179 -2.50 -13.44 12.64
N TYR A 180 -1.85 -13.37 11.48
CA TYR A 180 -0.40 -13.59 11.37
C TYR A 180 0.25 -12.63 10.38
N ASP A 181 1.57 -12.56 10.46
CA ASP A 181 2.42 -11.93 9.47
C ASP A 181 3.72 -12.74 9.28
N ALA A 182 4.35 -12.58 8.12
CA ALA A 182 5.57 -13.28 7.75
C ALA A 182 6.73 -12.29 7.56
N SER A 183 7.95 -12.72 7.87
CA SER A 183 9.15 -11.95 7.53
C SER A 183 9.28 -11.85 6.01
N SER A 184 10.00 -10.81 5.54
CA SER A 184 10.15 -10.54 4.10
C SER A 184 10.71 -11.73 3.30
N ASP A 185 11.57 -12.54 3.92
CA ASP A 185 12.17 -13.74 3.34
C ASP A 185 11.34 -15.01 3.55
N GLY A 186 10.22 -14.94 4.28
CA GLY A 186 9.35 -16.07 4.61
C GLY A 186 9.92 -17.04 5.65
N SER A 187 11.04 -16.71 6.30
CA SER A 187 11.71 -17.61 7.25
C SER A 187 11.16 -17.56 8.67
N ARG A 188 10.39 -16.52 9.02
CA ARG A 188 9.82 -16.31 10.35
C ARG A 188 8.38 -15.84 10.26
N PHE A 189 7.59 -16.24 11.25
CA PHE A 189 6.17 -15.88 11.33
C PHE A 189 5.88 -15.28 12.71
N LEU A 190 5.16 -14.17 12.73
CA LEU A 190 4.55 -13.62 13.94
C LEU A 190 3.08 -14.04 13.95
N VAL A 191 2.64 -14.73 14.99
CA VAL A 191 1.25 -15.18 15.09
C VAL A 191 0.60 -14.67 16.36
N ASN A 192 -0.63 -14.18 16.22
CA ASN A 192 -1.49 -13.82 17.33
C ASN A 192 -2.46 -14.97 17.62
N VAL A 193 -2.24 -15.66 18.73
CA VAL A 193 -3.10 -16.76 19.20
C VAL A 193 -3.93 -16.32 20.42
N PRO A 194 -5.13 -16.88 20.63
CA PRO A 194 -5.92 -16.63 21.83
C PRO A 194 -5.11 -16.93 23.09
N ALA A 195 -5.09 -16.00 24.04
CA ALA A 195 -4.48 -16.24 25.34
C ALA A 195 -5.31 -17.26 26.13
N THR A 196 -4.68 -18.32 26.60
CA THR A 196 -5.29 -19.28 27.54
C THR A 196 -5.39 -18.60 28.90
N SER A 197 -6.55 -17.98 29.17
CA SER A 197 -6.88 -17.18 30.35
C SER A 197 -5.76 -16.30 30.92
N ALA A 198 -5.61 -15.09 30.37
CA ALA A 198 -4.97 -14.01 31.11
C ALA A 198 -6.04 -13.27 31.91
N ALA A 199 -5.82 -13.04 33.21
CA ALA A 199 -6.64 -12.11 33.97
C ALA A 199 -6.72 -10.76 33.20
N PRO A 200 -7.89 -10.10 33.15
CA PRO A 200 -8.04 -8.87 32.38
C PRO A 200 -6.99 -7.85 32.82
N ARG A 201 -6.11 -7.47 31.90
CA ARG A 201 -5.16 -6.38 32.12
C ARG A 201 -5.91 -5.06 31.93
N PRO A 202 -5.72 -4.05 32.79
CA PRO A 202 -6.34 -2.75 32.59
C PRO A 202 -5.90 -2.19 31.22
N ALA A 203 -6.88 -1.80 30.40
CA ALA A 203 -6.64 -1.10 29.15
C ALA A 203 -6.79 0.40 29.39
N THR A 204 -5.80 1.19 28.96
CA THR A 204 -5.91 2.65 28.96
C THR A 204 -6.51 3.10 27.63
N LEU A 205 -7.70 3.69 27.68
CA LEU A 205 -8.31 4.35 26.53
C LEU A 205 -7.75 5.76 26.40
N VAL A 206 -6.99 6.03 25.34
CA VAL A 206 -6.58 7.39 24.98
C VAL A 206 -7.61 7.94 24.00
N VAL A 207 -8.50 8.79 24.48
CA VAL A 207 -9.41 9.58 23.64
C VAL A 207 -8.74 10.90 23.25
N ASN A 208 -9.07 11.41 22.06
CA ASN A 208 -8.55 12.69 21.55
C ASN A 208 -7.01 12.76 21.49
N TRP A 209 -6.37 11.69 21.03
CA TRP A 209 -4.93 11.67 20.81
C TRP A 209 -4.52 12.83 19.89
N GLN A 210 -3.73 13.76 20.43
CA GLN A 210 -3.08 14.80 19.64
C GLN A 210 -1.62 14.42 19.42
N PRO A 211 -1.13 14.47 18.16
CA PRO A 211 0.28 14.23 17.91
C PRO A 211 1.13 15.30 18.62
N PRO A 212 2.28 14.92 19.21
CA PRO A 212 3.18 15.90 19.81
C PRO A 212 3.55 17.00 18.81
N GLY A 213 3.31 18.26 19.17
CA GLY A 213 3.64 19.43 18.34
C GLY A 213 2.47 20.10 17.61
N SER A 214 1.22 19.67 17.80
CA SER A 214 0.04 20.34 17.20
C SER A 214 -0.47 21.56 17.97
N GLY A 215 0.23 22.00 19.03
CA GLY A 215 -0.10 23.21 19.76
C GLY A 215 0.41 24.46 19.04
N ALA A 216 -0.50 25.25 18.48
CA ALA A 216 -0.20 26.62 18.07
C ALA A 216 0.08 27.46 19.32
N GLU A 217 1.35 27.52 19.72
CA GLU A 217 1.84 28.42 20.76
C GLU A 217 1.79 29.87 20.23
N LYS A 218 0.62 30.50 20.30
CA LYS A 218 0.51 31.96 20.22
C LYS A 218 0.80 32.54 21.60
N ASN A 219 2.09 32.63 21.94
CA ASN A 219 2.53 33.44 23.06
C ASN A 219 2.15 34.90 22.80
N ALA A 220 1.30 35.43 23.67
CA ALA A 220 1.02 36.86 23.77
C ALA A 220 2.32 37.57 24.18
N VAL A 221 2.73 38.56 23.39
CA VAL A 221 3.78 39.51 23.76
C VAL A 221 3.11 40.71 24.43
N ARG A 222 3.49 40.88 25.71
CA ARG A 222 3.48 42.07 26.59
C ARG A 222 2.38 43.11 26.43
#